data_AF-A0A355WAT3-F1
#
_entry.id   AF-A0A355WAT3-F1
#
_cell.length_a   1.000
_cell.length_b   1.000
_cell.length_c   1.000
_cell.angle_alpha   90.00
_cell.angle_beta   90.00
_cell.angle_gamma   90.00
#
_symmetry.space_group_name_H-M   'P 1'
#
loop_
_entity.id
_entity.type
_entity.pdbx_description
1 polymer ?
#
loop_
_entity_poly.entity_id
_entity_poly.type
_entity_poly.pdbx_seq_one_letter_code
_entity_poly.pdbx_strand_id
1 'polypeptide(L)'
;MELNENKKIDVEEVLKDLEHYKPKRKGWHWREEQGEMRYGEFEYKQVSKPLKKSCPLPASKSFDYIDPQPDCVITTEIASGRFEDDIRRMRMAAWHGADHIMVIRTAGQSHFDGLLEGT
;
A
#
# COMPACT_ATOMS: atom_id res chain seq x y z
N MET A 1 -6.04 -16.47 -4.92
CA MET A 1 -4.91 -15.91 -5.69
C MET A 1 -3.67 -15.76 -4.81
N GLU A 2 -2.56 -16.36 -5.23
CA GLU A 2 -1.24 -16.17 -4.62
C GLU A 2 -0.48 -15.10 -5.40
N LEU A 3 0.11 -14.12 -4.71
CA LEU A 3 0.82 -13.01 -5.35
C LEU A 3 2.30 -13.37 -5.53
N ASN A 4 2.77 -13.35 -6.77
CA ASN A 4 4.19 -13.50 -7.10
C ASN A 4 4.80 -12.11 -7.43
N GLU A 5 5.96 -11.81 -6.85
CA GLU A 5 6.64 -10.52 -7.04
C GLU A 5 7.04 -10.26 -8.50
N ASN A 6 7.40 -11.31 -9.24
CA ASN A 6 7.84 -11.26 -10.63
C ASN A 6 6.67 -11.36 -11.63
N LYS A 7 5.42 -11.49 -11.14
CA LYS A 7 4.22 -11.49 -11.99
C LYS A 7 3.42 -10.22 -11.72
N LYS A 8 2.91 -9.62 -12.80
CA LYS A 8 1.96 -8.49 -12.72
C LYS A 8 0.71 -8.92 -11.95
N ILE A 9 0.02 -7.95 -11.32
CA ILE A 9 -1.32 -8.22 -10.80
C ILE A 9 -2.22 -8.50 -12.00
N ASP A 10 -2.90 -9.63 -11.95
CA ASP A 10 -3.98 -9.97 -12.86
C ASP A 10 -5.25 -9.28 -12.35
N VAL A 11 -5.66 -8.20 -13.02
CA VAL A 11 -6.81 -7.40 -12.60
C VAL A 11 -8.12 -8.11 -12.94
N GLU A 12 -8.16 -8.87 -14.04
CA GLU A 12 -9.35 -9.63 -14.44
C GLU A 12 -9.68 -10.70 -13.39
N GLU A 13 -8.66 -11.42 -12.91
CA GLU A 13 -8.83 -12.40 -11.84
C GLU A 13 -9.22 -11.75 -10.50
N VAL A 14 -8.76 -10.53 -10.21
CA VAL A 14 -9.16 -9.78 -9.00
C VAL A 14 -10.63 -9.36 -9.05
N LEU A 15 -11.15 -9.04 -10.24
CA LEU A 15 -12.55 -8.64 -10.44
C LEU A 15 -13.52 -9.82 -10.53
N LYS A 16 -13.01 -11.05 -10.55
CA LYS A 16 -13.82 -12.26 -10.61
C LYS A 16 -14.43 -12.60 -9.25
N ASP A 17 -15.69 -13.03 -9.26
CA ASP A 17 -16.45 -13.52 -8.10
C ASP A 17 -16.51 -12.50 -6.92
N LEU A 18 -16.56 -11.19 -7.22
CA LEU A 18 -16.62 -10.12 -6.22
C LEU A 18 -17.82 -10.22 -5.26
N GLU A 19 -18.93 -10.80 -5.70
CA GLU A 19 -20.12 -11.07 -4.89
C GLU A 19 -19.86 -12.03 -3.71
N HIS A 20 -18.81 -12.85 -3.82
CA HIS A 20 -18.37 -13.77 -2.76
C HIS A 20 -17.27 -13.19 -1.88
N TYR A 21 -16.68 -12.05 -2.26
CA TYR A 21 -15.58 -11.43 -1.52
C TYR A 21 -16.04 -10.95 -0.14
N LYS A 22 -15.21 -11.21 0.87
CA LYS A 22 -15.37 -10.68 2.23
C LYS A 22 -14.04 -10.10 2.72
N PRO A 23 -14.06 -8.95 3.42
CA PRO A 23 -12.85 -8.34 3.93
C PRO A 23 -12.18 -9.25 4.98
N LYS A 24 -10.89 -9.52 4.80
CA LYS A 24 -10.10 -10.38 5.71
C LYS A 24 -9.90 -9.75 7.11
N ARG A 25 -9.97 -8.42 7.21
CA ARG A 25 -9.74 -7.63 8.42
C ARG A 25 -10.68 -6.43 8.42
N LYS A 26 -10.95 -5.86 9.60
CA LYS A 26 -11.75 -4.64 9.78
C LYS A 26 -11.04 -3.71 10.77
N GLY A 27 -11.27 -2.41 10.64
CA GLY A 27 -10.68 -1.39 11.52
C GLY A 27 -9.34 -0.84 11.02
N TRP A 28 -8.86 0.18 11.72
CA TRP A 28 -7.59 0.84 11.47
C TRP A 28 -6.44 0.08 12.12
N HIS A 29 -5.26 0.08 11.48
CA HIS A 29 -4.05 -0.56 11.98
C HIS A 29 -2.89 0.45 11.98
N TRP A 30 -2.29 0.66 13.14
CA TRP A 30 -1.09 1.48 13.29
C TRP A 30 0.16 0.62 13.06
N ARG A 31 1.27 1.24 12.64
CA ARG A 31 2.56 0.54 12.50
C ARG A 31 3.00 -0.04 13.85
N GLU A 32 3.53 -1.26 13.82
CA GLU A 32 3.94 -2.01 15.00
C GLU A 32 5.44 -1.90 15.26
N GLU A 33 5.87 -2.36 16.44
CA GLU A 33 7.29 -2.45 16.82
C GLU A 33 7.99 -1.09 16.66
N GLN A 34 7.39 -0.03 17.16
CA GLN A 34 7.94 1.33 17.06
C GLN A 34 9.07 1.55 18.06
N GLY A 35 10.13 2.24 17.66
CA GLY A 35 11.21 2.68 18.54
C GLY A 35 12.59 2.56 17.91
N GLU A 36 13.57 2.19 18.73
CA GLU A 36 14.97 2.09 18.33
C GLU A 36 15.26 0.73 17.66
N MET A 37 15.86 0.74 16.47
CA MET A 37 16.35 -0.47 15.80
C MET A 37 17.62 -0.20 15.01
N ARG A 38 18.42 -1.25 14.84
CA ARG A 38 19.62 -1.21 14.02
C ARG A 38 19.34 -1.68 12.61
N TYR A 39 19.76 -0.90 11.62
CA TYR A 39 19.75 -1.25 10.20
C TYR A 39 21.17 -1.11 9.65
N GLY A 40 21.78 -2.25 9.30
CA GLY A 40 23.19 -2.28 8.91
C GLY A 40 24.10 -1.71 10.00
N GLU A 41 24.87 -0.69 9.65
CA GLU A 41 25.81 -0.02 10.55
C GLU A 41 25.16 1.07 11.41
N PHE A 42 23.89 1.42 11.16
CA PHE A 42 23.24 2.58 11.77
C PHE A 42 22.18 2.18 12.81
N GLU A 43 22.05 3.02 13.83
CA GLU A 43 21.00 2.95 14.82
C GLU A 43 19.94 4.03 14.53
N TYR A 44 18.71 3.60 14.32
CA TYR A 44 17.56 4.46 14.07
C TYR A 44 16.73 4.55 15.33
N LYS A 45 16.22 5.75 15.66
CA LYS A 45 15.47 5.99 16.90
C LYS A 45 13.94 5.98 16.74
N GLN A 46 13.47 6.22 15.52
CA GLN A 46 12.06 6.38 15.19
C GLN A 46 11.74 5.54 13.96
N VAL A 47 11.70 4.24 14.18
CA VAL A 47 11.41 3.26 13.14
C VAL A 47 10.34 2.29 13.61
N SER A 48 9.65 1.67 12.67
CA SER A 48 8.70 0.59 12.90
C SER A 48 9.20 -0.71 12.28
N LYS A 49 8.38 -1.75 12.44
CA LYS A 49 8.59 -3.07 11.85
C LYS A 49 8.97 -2.98 10.35
N PRO A 50 10.07 -3.64 9.93
CA PRO A 50 10.48 -3.64 8.53
C PRO A 50 9.50 -4.40 7.63
N LEU A 51 9.47 -4.00 6.36
CA LEU A 51 8.71 -4.71 5.33
C LEU A 51 9.43 -6.01 4.95
N LYS A 52 8.64 -7.07 4.70
CA LYS A 52 9.19 -8.35 4.20
C LYS A 52 9.68 -8.25 2.75
N LYS A 53 9.06 -7.37 1.96
CA LYS A 53 9.35 -7.11 0.56
C LYS A 53 9.11 -5.64 0.28
N SER A 54 10.11 -4.96 -0.28
CA SER A 54 10.06 -3.53 -0.57
C SER A 54 11.06 -3.15 -1.65
N CYS A 55 10.98 -1.90 -2.09
CA CYS A 55 11.94 -1.27 -3.00
C CYS A 55 12.65 -0.14 -2.24
N PRO A 56 13.90 -0.36 -1.77
CA PRO A 56 14.59 0.63 -0.96
C PRO A 56 15.00 1.84 -1.80
N LEU A 57 15.39 2.92 -1.12
CA LEU A 57 15.88 4.14 -1.77
C LEU A 57 17.08 3.85 -2.68
N PRO A 58 17.25 4.51 -3.85
CA PRO A 58 18.37 4.24 -4.74
C PRO A 58 19.76 4.39 -4.09
N ALA A 59 19.89 5.32 -3.14
CA ALA A 59 21.12 5.56 -2.40
C ALA A 59 21.43 4.48 -1.35
N SER A 60 20.47 3.62 -0.99
CA SER A 60 20.68 2.52 -0.04
C SER A 60 21.66 1.46 -0.56
N LYS A 61 21.95 1.45 -1.88
CA LYS A 61 22.95 0.57 -2.48
C LYS A 61 24.31 0.64 -1.80
N SER A 62 24.71 1.82 -1.31
CA SER A 62 25.97 2.02 -0.59
C SER A 62 25.92 1.52 0.87
N PHE A 63 24.75 1.10 1.32
CA PHE A 63 24.43 0.72 2.70
C PHE A 63 23.70 -0.63 2.73
N ASP A 64 24.13 -1.59 1.91
CA ASP A 64 23.56 -2.95 1.83
C ASP A 64 22.04 -3.01 1.59
N TYR A 65 21.51 -2.03 0.86
CA TYR A 65 20.10 -1.96 0.50
C TYR A 65 19.13 -1.93 1.70
N ILE A 66 19.54 -1.34 2.83
CA ILE A 66 18.63 -1.15 3.98
C ILE A 66 17.37 -0.35 3.59
N ASP A 67 16.25 -0.71 4.23
CA ASP A 67 14.94 -0.07 4.04
C ASP A 67 14.22 0.20 5.36
N PRO A 68 14.75 1.12 6.20
CA PRO A 68 14.13 1.47 7.47
C PRO A 68 12.76 2.12 7.25
N GLN A 69 11.76 1.64 7.99
CA GLN A 69 10.39 2.14 7.92
C GLN A 69 10.12 3.13 9.05
N PRO A 70 9.54 4.33 8.80
CA PRO A 70 9.17 5.26 9.87
C PRO A 70 8.05 4.71 10.75
N ASP A 71 7.87 5.27 11.94
CA ASP A 71 6.81 4.91 12.90
C ASP A 71 5.42 5.47 12.55
N CYS A 72 5.34 6.51 11.72
CA CYS A 72 4.10 7.07 11.23
C CYS A 72 3.52 6.30 10.03
N VAL A 73 2.19 6.31 9.93
CA VAL A 73 1.48 5.78 8.76
C VAL A 73 1.66 6.72 7.58
N ILE A 74 2.07 6.17 6.43
CA ILE A 74 2.39 6.91 5.22
C ILE A 74 1.24 6.79 4.23
N THR A 75 0.71 7.95 3.84
CA THR A 75 -0.43 8.03 2.94
C THR A 75 0.00 8.33 1.51
N THR A 76 -0.61 7.65 0.55
CA THR A 76 -0.55 8.02 -0.87
C THR A 76 -1.95 8.19 -1.42
N GLU A 77 -2.14 9.17 -2.29
CA GLU A 77 -3.39 9.42 -2.99
C GLU A 77 -3.33 8.79 -4.38
N ILE A 78 -4.25 7.86 -4.66
CA ILE A 78 -4.33 7.16 -5.94
C ILE A 78 -5.80 7.15 -6.38
N ALA A 79 -6.14 8.04 -7.32
CA ALA A 79 -7.48 8.16 -7.88
C ALA A 79 -7.42 8.80 -9.29
N SER A 80 -7.11 7.99 -10.31
CA SER A 80 -7.00 8.46 -11.69
C SER A 80 -8.34 8.57 -12.44
N GLY A 81 -9.42 8.06 -11.84
CA GLY A 81 -10.72 7.87 -12.50
C GLY A 81 -10.90 6.50 -13.15
N ARG A 82 -9.85 5.66 -13.20
CA ARG A 82 -9.89 4.26 -13.62
C ARG A 82 -9.28 3.38 -12.53
N PHE A 83 -10.14 2.80 -11.70
CA PHE A 83 -9.70 2.10 -10.50
C PHE A 83 -8.91 0.80 -10.82
N GLU A 84 -9.21 0.16 -11.95
CA GLU A 84 -8.54 -1.01 -12.48
C GLU A 84 -7.06 -0.75 -12.79
N ASP A 85 -6.74 0.45 -13.26
CA ASP A 85 -5.36 0.90 -13.48
C ASP A 85 -4.69 1.29 -12.16
N ASP A 86 -5.44 1.91 -11.26
CA ASP A 86 -4.97 2.36 -9.96
C ASP A 86 -4.54 1.20 -9.04
N ILE A 87 -5.19 0.04 -9.10
CA ILE A 87 -4.79 -1.18 -8.36
C ILE A 87 -3.30 -1.52 -8.60
N ARG A 88 -2.82 -1.32 -9.83
CA ARG A 88 -1.42 -1.58 -10.19
C ARG A 88 -0.48 -0.56 -9.52
N ARG A 89 -0.90 0.71 -9.46
CA ARG A 89 -0.16 1.78 -8.78
C ARG A 89 -0.15 1.60 -7.26
N MET A 90 -1.24 1.10 -6.68
CA MET A 90 -1.31 0.77 -5.25
C MET A 90 -0.25 -0.26 -4.87
N ARG A 91 -0.04 -1.30 -5.69
CA ARG A 91 1.06 -2.26 -5.48
C ARG A 91 2.42 -1.58 -5.51
N MET A 92 2.67 -0.69 -6.47
CA MET A 92 3.93 0.04 -6.54
C MET A 92 4.15 0.86 -5.27
N ALA A 93 3.16 1.66 -4.85
CA ALA A 93 3.26 2.49 -3.66
C ALA A 93 3.47 1.66 -2.38
N ALA A 94 2.80 0.51 -2.25
CA ALA A 94 2.97 -0.39 -1.11
C ALA A 94 4.40 -0.95 -1.01
N TRP A 95 5.02 -1.29 -2.15
CA TRP A 95 6.43 -1.71 -2.17
C TRP A 95 7.38 -0.58 -1.79
N HIS A 96 6.98 0.68 -1.97
CA HIS A 96 7.72 1.87 -1.57
C HIS A 96 7.33 2.39 -0.17
N GLY A 97 6.64 1.58 0.64
CA GLY A 97 6.39 1.89 2.05
C GLY A 97 5.09 2.64 2.35
N ALA A 98 4.21 2.85 1.37
CA ALA A 98 2.87 3.37 1.65
C ALA A 98 1.97 2.28 2.24
N ASP A 99 1.46 2.52 3.45
CA ASP A 99 0.58 1.60 4.20
C ASP A 99 -0.85 2.15 4.37
N HIS A 100 -1.08 3.39 3.93
CA HIS A 100 -2.41 3.97 3.79
C HIS A 100 -2.64 4.44 2.35
N ILE A 101 -3.63 3.83 1.68
CA ILE A 101 -4.04 4.20 0.33
C ILE A 101 -5.32 5.02 0.42
N MET A 102 -5.24 6.28 0.02
CA MET A 102 -6.39 7.18 -0.06
C MET A 102 -6.91 7.25 -1.50
N VAL A 103 -8.22 7.07 -1.66
CA VAL A 103 -8.90 7.16 -2.96
C VAL A 103 -9.83 8.36 -2.94
N ILE A 104 -9.48 9.39 -3.72
CA ILE A 104 -10.33 10.56 -3.91
C ILE A 104 -11.58 10.15 -4.70
N ARG A 105 -12.73 10.62 -4.23
CA ARG A 105 -14.04 10.42 -4.87
C ARG A 105 -14.13 11.15 -6.21
N THR A 106 -15.02 10.69 -7.10
CA THR A 106 -15.28 11.42 -8.34
C THR A 106 -15.82 12.82 -8.05
N ALA A 107 -15.52 13.78 -8.92
CA ALA A 107 -15.94 15.16 -8.74
C ALA A 107 -17.47 15.24 -8.58
N GLY A 108 -17.94 15.94 -7.53
CA GLY A 108 -19.36 16.09 -7.26
C GLY A 108 -20.05 14.87 -6.62
N GLN A 109 -19.33 13.81 -6.25
CA GLN A 109 -19.92 12.64 -5.58
C GLN A 109 -20.65 12.98 -4.26
N SER A 110 -20.33 14.12 -3.64
CA SER A 110 -21.07 14.64 -2.48
C SER A 110 -22.52 15.05 -2.78
N HIS A 111 -22.86 15.25 -4.05
CA HIS A 111 -24.21 15.62 -4.49
C HIS A 111 -25.07 14.42 -4.90
N PHE A 112 -24.56 13.19 -4.76
CA PHE A 112 -25.34 11.99 -5.06
C PHE A 112 -26.28 11.67 -3.90
N ASP A 113 -27.57 11.54 -4.20
CA ASP A 113 -28.64 11.24 -3.25
C ASP A 113 -28.80 9.72 -3.05
N GLY A 114 -27.68 9.03 -2.84
CA GLY A 114 -27.64 7.58 -2.72
C GLY A 114 -26.30 6.98 -3.15
N LEU A 115 -26.16 5.68 -2.93
CA LEU A 115 -25.03 4.92 -3.44
C LEU A 115 -25.14 4.77 -4.95
N LEU A 116 -23.99 4.78 -5.62
CA LEU A 116 -23.88 4.35 -7.01
C LEU A 116 -23.48 2.88 -7.04
N GLU A 117 -23.92 2.20 -8.09
CA GLU A 117 -23.53 0.83 -8.38
C GLU A 117 -22.59 0.78 -9.60
N GLY A 118 -21.78 -0.28 -9.67
CA GLY A 118 -20.95 -0.54 -10.85
C GLY A 118 -21.77 -0.90 -12.08
N THR A 119 -21.14 -0.78 -13.25
CA THR A 119 -21.66 -1.28 -14.53
C THR A 119 -21.04 -2.60 -14.91
#